data_AF-A0A0W8DDG8-F1
#
_entry.id   AF-A0A0W8DDG8-F1
#
_cell.length_a   1.000
_cell.length_b   1.000
_cell.length_c   1.000
_cell.angle_alpha   90.00
_cell.angle_beta   90.00
_cell.angle_gamma   90.00
#
_symmetry.space_group_name_H-M   'P 1'
#
loop_
_entity.id
_entity.type
_entity.pdbx_description
1 polymer ?
#
loop_
_entity_poly.entity_id
_entity_poly.type
_entity_poly.pdbx_seq_one_letter_code
_entity_poly.pdbx_strand_id
1 'polypeptide(L)'
;MTAARAKAAYGSAPTKKCKKCDRKISRTNISKHIKVCKGIKLPETRSEIRKKSWEKNRAKRVGSQRDKRAATLFKELQGFRKQLREAEAAQAVPQPQPKGMMGHALEVLSLHPRLFEFVFAKAEKHELLSKGWFRVLILWLHPDKRHHLPQEWQEASNVSAVEESFKPLPKYKEEMQDASIRKVYEERVRVEKYQVYLQTRFKQRLIKWESKCQEAREATVLQAKEGLAKFTEYADCTSFDAFKAIYRARFFGEGQGLRNCEELRAR
;
A
#
# COMPACT_ATOMS: atom_id res chain seq x y z
N MET A 1 89.62 -28.31 -5.96
CA MET A 1 88.31 -28.99 -5.82
C MET A 1 87.49 -28.25 -4.77
N THR A 2 86.43 -27.54 -5.16
CA THR A 2 85.50 -26.88 -4.24
C THR A 2 84.50 -27.90 -3.71
N ALA A 3 84.51 -28.15 -2.40
CA ALA A 3 83.59 -29.06 -1.75
C ALA A 3 82.14 -28.58 -1.91
N ALA A 4 81.28 -29.47 -2.42
CA ALA A 4 79.86 -29.24 -2.59
C ALA A 4 79.20 -28.96 -1.24
N ARG A 5 78.61 -27.77 -1.09
CA ARG A 5 77.83 -27.38 0.09
C ARG A 5 76.53 -28.20 0.10
N ALA A 6 76.42 -29.17 1.00
CA ALA A 6 75.18 -29.89 1.26
C ALA A 6 74.04 -28.90 1.55
N LYS A 7 73.03 -28.84 0.69
CA LYS A 7 71.81 -28.05 0.92
C LYS A 7 71.04 -28.71 2.06
N ALA A 8 70.78 -27.96 3.13
CA ALA A 8 69.94 -28.40 4.23
C ALA A 8 68.53 -28.77 3.72
N ALA A 9 67.94 -29.82 4.29
CA ALA A 9 66.62 -30.32 3.92
C ALA A 9 65.57 -29.19 3.91
N TYR A 10 64.76 -29.15 2.85
CA TYR A 10 63.70 -28.15 2.67
C TYR A 10 62.78 -28.15 3.91
N GLY A 11 62.74 -27.02 4.64
CA GLY A 11 62.02 -26.88 5.92
C GLY A 11 62.90 -26.76 7.17
N SER A 12 64.20 -27.04 7.09
CA SER A 12 65.14 -26.89 8.21
C SER A 12 65.62 -25.44 8.34
N ALA A 13 64.79 -24.58 8.93
CA ALA A 13 65.19 -23.19 9.20
C ALA A 13 66.44 -23.15 10.11
N PRO A 14 67.54 -22.46 9.73
CA PRO A 14 68.74 -22.38 10.55
C PRO A 14 68.43 -21.83 11.94
N THR A 15 68.78 -22.54 13.01
CA THR A 15 68.50 -22.12 14.40
C THR A 15 69.76 -21.57 15.09
N LYS A 16 69.59 -20.66 16.04
CA LYS A 16 70.61 -20.13 16.95
C LYS A 16 70.14 -20.35 18.39
N LYS A 17 71.06 -20.69 19.30
CA LYS A 17 70.79 -20.76 20.75
C LYS A 17 70.73 -19.36 21.34
N CYS A 18 69.71 -19.08 22.16
CA CYS A 18 69.65 -17.86 22.96
C CYS A 18 70.61 -17.97 24.16
N LYS A 19 71.51 -17.01 24.34
CA LYS A 19 72.50 -17.03 25.43
C LYS A 19 71.92 -16.90 26.85
N LYS A 20 70.65 -16.51 26.98
CA LYS A 20 70.01 -16.23 28.28
C LYS A 20 69.09 -17.37 28.75
N CYS A 21 68.55 -18.18 27.85
CA CYS A 21 67.62 -19.27 28.20
C CYS A 21 67.90 -20.58 27.45
N ASP A 22 69.03 -20.63 26.73
CA ASP A 22 69.56 -21.77 25.96
C ASP A 22 68.64 -22.41 24.91
N ARG A 23 67.43 -21.85 24.69
CA ARG A 23 66.49 -22.32 23.66
C ARG A 23 67.05 -22.11 22.25
N LYS A 24 66.94 -23.15 21.40
CA LYS A 24 67.24 -23.08 19.96
C LYS A 24 66.08 -22.42 19.22
N ILE A 25 66.35 -21.32 18.51
CA ILE A 25 65.32 -20.51 17.84
C ILE A 25 65.77 -20.19 16.42
N SER A 26 64.85 -20.16 15.46
CA SER A 26 65.14 -19.76 14.09
C SER A 26 65.93 -18.45 14.01
N ARG A 27 66.94 -18.38 13.13
CA ARG A 27 67.74 -17.17 12.87
C ARG A 27 66.88 -15.96 12.52
N THR A 28 65.74 -16.15 11.87
CA THR A 28 64.83 -15.04 11.51
C THR A 28 64.09 -14.47 12.73
N ASN A 29 63.93 -15.25 13.80
CA ASN A 29 63.19 -14.85 14.99
C ASN A 29 64.07 -14.59 16.23
N ILE A 30 65.38 -14.89 16.17
CA ILE A 30 66.30 -14.77 17.31
C ILE A 30 66.35 -13.33 17.88
N SER A 31 66.27 -12.30 17.03
CA SER A 31 66.26 -10.89 17.48
C SER A 31 65.02 -10.53 18.29
N LYS A 32 63.84 -10.95 17.82
CA LYS A 32 62.57 -10.79 18.54
C LYS A 32 62.61 -11.55 19.87
N HIS A 33 63.12 -12.78 19.84
CA HIS A 33 63.26 -13.59 21.05
C HIS A 33 64.22 -12.96 22.07
N ILE A 34 65.39 -12.45 21.66
CA ILE A 34 66.35 -11.83 22.58
C ILE A 34 65.71 -10.64 23.30
N LYS A 35 64.90 -9.82 22.61
CA LYS A 35 64.15 -8.73 23.23
C LYS A 35 63.19 -9.24 24.30
N VAL A 36 62.36 -10.23 23.97
CA VAL A 36 61.41 -10.86 24.93
C VAL A 36 62.13 -11.54 26.10
N CYS A 37 63.24 -12.24 25.84
CA CYS A 37 64.04 -12.93 26.84
C CYS A 37 64.72 -11.94 27.80
N LYS A 38 65.00 -10.71 27.35
CA LYS A 38 65.44 -9.59 28.18
C LYS A 38 64.29 -8.90 28.96
N GLY A 39 63.07 -9.39 28.85
CA GLY A 39 61.88 -8.78 29.48
C GLY A 39 61.35 -7.55 28.72
N ILE A 40 61.90 -7.24 27.54
CA ILE A 40 61.43 -6.12 26.71
C ILE A 40 60.17 -6.56 25.99
N LYS A 41 59.03 -5.91 26.31
CA LYS A 41 57.78 -6.11 25.57
C LYS A 41 57.99 -5.75 24.10
N LEU A 42 57.63 -6.66 23.21
CA LEU A 42 57.57 -6.35 21.79
C LEU A 42 56.41 -5.38 21.53
N PRO A 43 56.54 -4.47 20.55
CA PRO A 43 55.42 -3.69 20.07
C PRO A 43 54.29 -4.61 19.61
N GLU A 44 53.05 -4.28 19.97
CA GLU A 44 51.89 -5.01 19.49
C GLU A 44 51.87 -4.99 17.96
N THR A 45 51.57 -6.14 17.36
CA THR A 45 51.40 -6.22 15.93
C THR A 45 50.11 -5.51 15.51
N ARG A 46 50.07 -5.01 14.27
CA ARG A 46 48.86 -4.40 13.71
C ARG A 46 47.64 -5.33 13.77
N SER A 47 47.86 -6.64 13.72
CA SER A 47 46.81 -7.66 13.85
C SER A 47 46.22 -7.70 15.26
N GLU A 48 47.06 -7.71 16.30
CA GLU A 48 46.64 -7.70 17.70
C GLU A 48 45.89 -6.40 18.06
N ILE A 49 46.40 -5.26 17.60
CA ILE A 49 45.73 -3.95 17.78
C ILE A 49 44.34 -3.96 17.12
N ARG A 50 44.23 -4.49 15.90
CA ARG A 50 42.94 -4.62 15.19
C ARG A 50 41.98 -5.55 15.92
N LYS A 51 42.46 -6.68 16.46
CA LYS A 51 41.65 -7.64 17.22
C LYS A 51 41.12 -7.00 18.51
N LYS A 52 41.97 -6.33 19.29
CA LYS A 52 41.55 -5.60 20.50
C LYS A 52 40.57 -4.47 20.18
N SER A 53 40.81 -3.72 19.10
CA SER A 53 39.89 -2.67 18.64
C SER A 53 38.54 -3.25 18.21
N TRP A 54 38.54 -4.39 17.52
CA TRP A 54 37.33 -5.11 17.16
C TRP A 54 36.58 -5.57 18.41
N GLU A 55 37.22 -6.27 19.35
CA GLU A 55 36.60 -6.74 20.59
C GLU A 55 35.99 -5.58 21.39
N LYS A 56 36.72 -4.47 21.54
CA LYS A 56 36.23 -3.25 22.24
C LYS A 56 35.00 -2.64 21.57
N ASN A 57 34.91 -2.69 20.23
CA ASN A 57 33.85 -2.01 19.47
C ASN A 57 32.80 -2.95 18.88
N ARG A 58 32.93 -4.27 19.09
CA ARG A 58 32.10 -5.30 18.45
C ARG A 58 30.62 -5.08 18.74
N ALA A 59 30.27 -4.88 20.01
CA ALA A 59 28.89 -4.67 20.43
C ALA A 59 28.25 -3.45 19.75
N LYS A 60 28.96 -2.32 19.68
CA LYS A 60 28.49 -1.10 19.01
C LYS A 60 28.32 -1.31 17.50
N ARG A 61 29.29 -1.96 16.84
CA ARG A 61 29.23 -2.23 15.39
C ARG A 61 28.11 -3.20 15.03
N VAL A 62 27.98 -4.30 15.77
CA VAL A 62 26.91 -5.29 15.58
C VAL A 62 25.54 -4.66 15.89
N GLY A 63 25.43 -3.87 16.96
CA GLY A 63 24.20 -3.14 17.30
C GLY A 63 23.77 -2.18 16.19
N SER A 64 24.69 -1.37 15.66
CA SER A 64 24.41 -0.48 14.53
C SER A 64 23.98 -1.24 13.27
N GLN A 65 24.60 -2.39 12.98
CA GLN A 65 24.22 -3.21 11.84
C GLN A 65 22.82 -3.82 12.00
N ARG A 66 22.47 -4.28 13.21
CA ARG A 66 21.12 -4.76 13.53
C ARG A 66 20.08 -3.66 13.41
N ASP A 67 20.38 -2.46 13.91
CA ASP A 67 19.47 -1.32 13.82
C ASP A 67 19.17 -0.93 12.37
N LYS A 68 20.19 -0.98 11.49
CA LYS A 68 20.00 -0.76 10.06
C LYS A 68 19.07 -1.81 9.44
N ARG A 69 19.26 -3.09 9.77
CA ARG A 69 18.38 -4.17 9.29
C ARG A 69 16.95 -4.01 9.82
N ALA A 70 16.80 -3.69 11.10
CA ALA A 70 15.50 -3.43 11.71
C ALA A 70 14.79 -2.26 11.02
N ALA A 71 15.51 -1.19 10.68
CA ALA A 71 14.94 -0.03 9.99
C ALA A 71 14.44 -0.39 8.59
N THR A 72 15.17 -1.21 7.84
CA THR A 72 14.71 -1.71 6.53
C THR A 72 13.44 -2.55 6.68
N LEU A 73 13.43 -3.51 7.60
CA LEU A 73 12.26 -4.37 7.85
C LEU A 73 11.04 -3.57 8.32
N PHE A 74 11.23 -2.57 9.18
CA PHE A 74 10.14 -1.71 9.65
C PHE A 74 9.56 -0.87 8.51
N LYS A 75 10.40 -0.38 7.58
CA LYS A 75 9.92 0.32 6.38
C LYS A 75 9.09 -0.60 5.48
N GLU A 76 9.50 -1.85 5.30
CA GLU A 76 8.74 -2.86 4.55
C GLU A 76 7.36 -3.11 5.20
N LEU A 77 7.34 -3.32 6.51
CA LEU A 77 6.08 -3.47 7.29
C LEU A 77 5.14 -2.27 7.10
N GLN A 78 5.67 -1.05 7.23
CA GLN A 78 4.88 0.17 7.01
C GLN A 78 4.41 0.30 5.55
N GLY A 79 5.22 -0.18 4.59
CA GLY A 79 4.85 -0.28 3.18
C GLY A 79 3.60 -1.14 2.98
N PHE A 80 3.58 -2.36 3.54
CA PHE A 80 2.41 -3.23 3.43
C PHE A 80 1.16 -2.66 4.12
N ARG A 81 1.32 -2.04 5.31
CA ARG A 81 0.19 -1.36 5.98
C ARG A 81 -0.35 -0.19 5.17
N LYS A 82 0.54 0.56 4.52
CA LYS A 82 0.15 1.66 3.62
C LYS A 82 -0.61 1.12 2.41
N GLN A 83 -0.11 0.07 1.75
CA GLN A 83 -0.79 -0.59 0.64
C GLN A 83 -2.19 -1.08 1.01
N LEU A 84 -2.36 -1.66 2.21
CA LEU A 84 -3.67 -2.10 2.69
C LEU A 84 -4.66 -0.94 2.80
N ARG A 85 -4.25 0.17 3.46
CA ARG A 85 -5.09 1.38 3.56
C ARG A 85 -5.42 1.99 2.20
N GLU A 86 -4.44 2.02 1.30
CA GLU A 86 -4.63 2.55 -0.05
C GLU A 86 -5.57 1.66 -0.87
N ALA A 87 -5.49 0.33 -0.76
CA ALA A 87 -6.39 -0.60 -1.43
C ALA A 87 -7.84 -0.50 -0.91
N GLU A 88 -8.01 -0.29 0.41
CA GLU A 88 -9.33 -0.04 1.01
C GLU A 88 -9.93 1.30 0.55
N ALA A 89 -9.10 2.34 0.38
CA ALA A 89 -9.55 3.66 -0.05
C ALA A 89 -9.73 3.82 -1.57
N ALA A 90 -9.00 3.06 -2.39
CA ALA A 90 -8.96 3.29 -3.84
C ALA A 90 -10.18 2.72 -4.58
N GLN A 91 -10.88 3.56 -5.35
CA GLN A 91 -11.68 3.11 -6.50
C GLN A 91 -10.73 3.07 -7.71
N ALA A 92 -10.21 1.89 -8.05
CA ALA A 92 -9.09 1.74 -8.96
C ALA A 92 -9.41 1.97 -10.45
N VAL A 93 -10.69 2.07 -10.83
CA VAL A 93 -11.14 2.18 -12.22
C VAL A 93 -12.17 3.29 -12.34
N PRO A 94 -12.14 4.17 -13.36
CA PRO A 94 -13.18 5.17 -13.54
C PRO A 94 -14.54 4.51 -13.76
N GLN A 95 -15.55 4.98 -13.02
CA GLN A 95 -16.92 4.46 -13.14
C GLN A 95 -17.45 4.69 -14.56
N PRO A 96 -18.09 3.68 -15.19
CA PRO A 96 -18.67 3.86 -16.51
C PRO A 96 -19.79 4.89 -16.48
N GLN A 97 -19.76 5.83 -17.42
CA GLN A 97 -20.82 6.83 -17.61
C GLN A 97 -21.86 6.33 -18.62
N PRO A 98 -23.15 6.64 -18.44
CA PRO A 98 -24.17 6.32 -19.43
C PRO A 98 -23.95 7.16 -20.69
N LYS A 99 -24.46 6.68 -21.83
CA LYS A 99 -24.36 7.43 -23.10
C LYS A 99 -25.18 8.73 -23.13
N GLY A 100 -26.19 8.84 -22.26
CA GLY A 100 -27.17 9.92 -22.29
C GLY A 100 -28.05 9.91 -23.55
N MET A 101 -29.07 10.77 -23.53
CA MET A 101 -29.98 11.03 -24.65
C MET A 101 -29.57 12.34 -25.33
N MET A 102 -28.51 12.31 -26.14
CA MET A 102 -27.96 13.50 -26.80
C MET A 102 -29.04 14.30 -27.57
N GLY A 103 -29.09 15.61 -27.33
CA GLY A 103 -30.03 16.54 -27.95
C GLY A 103 -31.49 16.34 -27.53
N HIS A 104 -31.74 15.65 -26.42
CA HIS A 104 -33.08 15.42 -25.88
C HIS A 104 -33.35 16.32 -24.68
N ALA A 105 -34.61 16.66 -24.43
CA ALA A 105 -35.00 17.44 -23.24
C ALA A 105 -34.65 16.77 -21.91
N LEU A 106 -34.39 15.46 -21.91
CA LEU A 106 -33.95 14.69 -20.75
C LEU A 106 -32.46 14.36 -20.77
N GLU A 107 -31.65 15.02 -21.61
CA GLU A 107 -30.23 14.72 -21.77
C GLU A 107 -29.48 14.77 -20.44
N VAL A 108 -29.60 15.89 -19.70
CA VAL A 108 -28.92 16.03 -18.41
C VAL A 108 -29.40 14.96 -17.40
N LEU A 109 -30.72 14.76 -17.29
CA LEU A 109 -31.28 13.74 -16.40
C LEU A 109 -30.77 12.34 -16.77
N SER A 110 -30.64 12.05 -18.06
CA SER A 110 -30.20 10.75 -18.58
C SER A 110 -28.74 10.46 -18.24
N LEU A 111 -27.90 11.48 -18.03
CA LEU A 111 -26.52 11.31 -17.57
C LEU A 111 -26.41 10.87 -16.11
N HIS A 112 -27.54 10.85 -15.38
CA HIS A 112 -27.61 10.51 -13.96
C HIS A 112 -28.57 9.33 -13.74
N PRO A 113 -28.12 8.07 -13.96
CA PRO A 113 -28.99 6.89 -14.01
C PRO A 113 -29.80 6.67 -12.73
N ARG A 114 -29.20 6.90 -11.55
CA ARG A 114 -29.90 6.74 -10.26
C ARG A 114 -31.02 7.76 -10.08
N LEU A 115 -30.77 9.03 -10.44
CA LEU A 115 -31.79 10.08 -10.41
C LEU A 115 -32.88 9.81 -11.44
N PHE A 116 -32.48 9.42 -12.65
CA PHE A 116 -33.40 9.04 -13.73
C PHE A 116 -34.34 7.92 -13.28
N GLU A 117 -33.81 6.78 -12.82
CA GLU A 117 -34.61 5.65 -12.33
C GLU A 117 -35.51 6.04 -11.16
N PHE A 118 -35.01 6.82 -10.20
CA PHE A 118 -35.78 7.28 -9.04
C PHE A 118 -37.02 8.08 -9.46
N VAL A 119 -36.84 9.10 -10.30
CA VAL A 119 -37.95 9.99 -10.71
C VAL A 119 -38.91 9.24 -11.64
N PHE A 120 -38.40 8.40 -12.55
CA PHE A 120 -39.23 7.62 -13.45
C PHE A 120 -40.08 6.57 -12.72
N ALA A 121 -39.56 5.93 -11.68
CA ALA A 121 -40.34 5.01 -10.85
C ALA A 121 -41.53 5.71 -10.16
N LYS A 122 -41.41 7.01 -9.83
CA LYS A 122 -42.54 7.79 -9.30
C LYS A 122 -43.58 8.10 -10.37
N ALA A 123 -43.14 8.31 -11.61
CA ALA A 123 -43.98 8.66 -12.73
C ALA A 123 -44.59 7.43 -13.45
N GLU A 124 -44.15 6.20 -13.13
CA GLU A 124 -44.59 4.94 -13.75
C GLU A 124 -46.10 4.68 -13.64
N LYS A 125 -46.75 5.22 -12.61
CA LYS A 125 -48.22 5.17 -12.46
C LYS A 125 -48.98 5.97 -13.51
N HIS A 126 -48.27 6.81 -14.27
CA HIS A 126 -48.84 7.65 -15.31
C HIS A 126 -48.29 7.22 -16.66
N GLU A 127 -49.15 7.35 -17.67
CA GLU A 127 -48.75 7.09 -19.03
C GLU A 127 -47.61 8.04 -19.44
N LEU A 128 -46.52 7.49 -19.99
CA LEU A 128 -45.33 8.24 -20.39
C LEU A 128 -45.69 9.41 -21.32
N LEU A 129 -45.11 10.59 -21.06
CA LEU A 129 -45.42 11.87 -21.74
C LEU A 129 -46.85 12.41 -21.55
N SER A 130 -47.69 11.78 -20.72
CA SER A 130 -48.98 12.35 -20.34
C SER A 130 -48.81 13.60 -19.46
N LYS A 131 -49.88 14.40 -19.36
CA LYS A 131 -49.95 15.54 -18.41
C LYS A 131 -49.66 15.12 -16.97
N GLY A 132 -50.11 13.92 -16.58
CA GLY A 132 -49.85 13.35 -15.24
C GLY A 132 -48.37 13.00 -15.04
N TRP A 133 -47.76 12.37 -16.05
CA TRP A 133 -46.35 12.00 -16.01
C TRP A 133 -45.44 13.22 -15.86
N PHE A 134 -45.66 14.25 -16.69
CA PHE A 134 -44.91 15.51 -16.59
C PHE A 134 -45.11 16.21 -15.24
N ARG A 135 -46.33 16.20 -14.69
CA ARG A 135 -46.61 16.78 -13.37
C ARG A 135 -45.75 16.14 -12.29
N VAL A 136 -45.63 14.82 -12.30
CA VAL A 136 -44.80 14.09 -11.34
C VAL A 136 -43.32 14.40 -11.55
N LEU A 137 -42.84 14.32 -12.80
CA LEU A 137 -41.44 14.57 -13.12
C LEU A 137 -40.98 15.98 -12.69
N ILE A 138 -41.76 17.00 -13.02
CA ILE A 138 -41.50 18.41 -12.66
C ILE A 138 -41.53 18.59 -11.14
N LEU A 139 -42.51 17.98 -10.44
CA LEU A 139 -42.62 18.09 -8.99
C LEU A 139 -41.39 17.53 -8.27
N TRP A 140 -40.91 16.36 -8.68
CA TRP A 140 -39.80 15.67 -8.01
C TRP A 140 -38.44 16.28 -8.31
N LEU A 141 -38.29 16.93 -9.47
CA LEU A 141 -37.06 17.65 -9.84
C LEU A 141 -37.10 19.14 -9.47
N HIS A 142 -38.20 19.63 -8.90
CA HIS A 142 -38.32 21.02 -8.50
C HIS A 142 -37.30 21.37 -7.39
N PRO A 143 -36.60 22.51 -7.46
CA PRO A 143 -35.62 22.92 -6.45
C PRO A 143 -36.17 22.87 -5.01
N ASP A 144 -37.39 23.34 -4.78
CA ASP A 144 -38.02 23.33 -3.44
C ASP A 144 -38.30 21.93 -2.88
N LYS A 145 -38.35 20.90 -3.73
CA LYS A 145 -38.67 19.51 -3.35
C LYS A 145 -37.43 18.64 -3.16
N ARG A 146 -36.24 19.23 -3.22
CA ARG A 146 -34.96 18.53 -3.19
C ARG A 146 -34.72 17.69 -1.93
N HIS A 147 -35.26 18.10 -0.79
CA HIS A 147 -35.20 17.34 0.46
C HIS A 147 -35.91 15.97 0.40
N HIS A 148 -36.72 15.72 -0.64
CA HIS A 148 -37.34 14.42 -0.90
C HIS A 148 -36.51 13.51 -1.84
N LEU A 149 -35.44 14.03 -2.46
CA LEU A 149 -34.53 13.21 -3.27
C LEU A 149 -33.66 12.32 -2.36
N PRO A 150 -33.06 11.24 -2.89
CA PRO A 150 -32.08 10.45 -2.15
C PRO A 150 -30.93 11.32 -1.61
N GLN A 151 -30.35 10.93 -0.47
CA GLN A 151 -29.36 11.73 0.25
C GLN A 151 -28.19 12.20 -0.63
N GLU A 152 -27.68 11.33 -1.51
CA GLU A 152 -26.63 11.65 -2.49
C GLU A 152 -27.00 12.86 -3.38
N TRP A 153 -28.28 13.07 -3.69
CA TRP A 153 -28.77 14.17 -4.53
C TRP A 153 -29.13 15.44 -3.76
N GLN A 154 -29.05 15.42 -2.43
CA GLN A 154 -29.25 16.59 -1.57
C GLN A 154 -27.95 17.39 -1.39
N GLU A 155 -26.80 16.77 -1.61
CA GLU A 155 -25.47 17.36 -1.45
C GLU A 155 -25.23 18.56 -2.39
N ALA A 156 -24.44 19.54 -1.95
CA ALA A 156 -24.14 20.75 -2.73
C ALA A 156 -23.50 20.45 -4.10
N SER A 157 -22.69 19.38 -4.18
CA SER A 157 -22.04 18.89 -5.40
C SER A 157 -23.02 18.54 -6.52
N ASN A 158 -24.23 18.08 -6.17
CA ASN A 158 -25.22 17.55 -7.12
C ASN A 158 -26.38 18.53 -7.39
N VAL A 159 -26.36 19.75 -6.82
CA VAL A 159 -27.44 20.75 -7.00
C VAL A 159 -27.61 21.08 -8.47
N SER A 160 -26.48 21.43 -9.12
CA SER A 160 -26.47 21.87 -10.51
C SER A 160 -27.05 20.81 -11.43
N ALA A 161 -26.74 19.52 -11.22
CA ALA A 161 -27.29 18.43 -12.02
C ALA A 161 -28.82 18.32 -11.94
N VAL A 162 -29.40 18.48 -10.75
CA VAL A 162 -30.87 18.44 -10.55
C VAL A 162 -31.53 19.64 -11.20
N GLU A 163 -30.98 20.84 -11.01
CA GLU A 163 -31.52 22.08 -11.58
C GLU A 163 -31.42 22.08 -13.12
N GLU A 164 -30.29 21.69 -13.69
CA GLU A 164 -30.11 21.57 -15.13
C GLU A 164 -31.03 20.49 -15.73
N SER A 165 -31.31 19.42 -14.99
CA SER A 165 -32.30 18.41 -15.38
C SER A 165 -33.74 18.94 -15.36
N PHE A 166 -34.03 19.92 -14.49
CA PHE A 166 -35.36 20.52 -14.35
C PHE A 166 -35.67 21.55 -15.43
N LYS A 167 -34.71 22.42 -15.79
CA LYS A 167 -34.88 23.55 -16.73
C LYS A 167 -35.64 23.22 -18.03
N PRO A 168 -35.36 22.14 -18.76
CA PRO A 168 -36.04 21.86 -20.02
C PRO A 168 -37.46 21.30 -19.85
N LEU A 169 -37.85 20.83 -18.67
CA LEU A 169 -39.09 20.07 -18.47
C LEU A 169 -40.38 20.85 -18.71
N PRO A 170 -40.52 22.13 -18.26
CA PRO A 170 -41.73 22.91 -18.53
C PRO A 170 -41.97 23.09 -20.04
N LYS A 171 -40.92 23.45 -20.78
CA LYS A 171 -41.00 23.62 -22.24
C LYS A 171 -41.25 22.28 -22.94
N TYR A 172 -40.57 21.22 -22.52
CA TYR A 172 -40.77 19.88 -23.09
C TYR A 172 -42.20 19.38 -22.91
N LYS A 173 -42.82 19.68 -21.76
CA LYS A 173 -44.24 19.37 -21.52
C LYS A 173 -45.14 20.10 -22.51
N GLU A 174 -44.94 21.40 -22.72
CA GLU A 174 -45.72 22.18 -23.69
C GLU A 174 -45.56 21.62 -25.12
N GLU A 175 -44.31 21.37 -25.52
CA GLU A 175 -44.01 20.80 -26.84
C GLU A 175 -44.65 19.44 -27.09
N MET A 176 -44.78 18.58 -26.05
CA MET A 176 -45.45 17.28 -26.15
C MET A 176 -46.98 17.39 -26.10
N GLN A 177 -47.53 18.42 -25.47
CA GLN A 177 -48.97 18.67 -25.43
C GLN A 177 -49.50 19.16 -26.78
N ASP A 178 -48.71 19.99 -27.48
CA ASP A 178 -49.06 20.54 -28.80
C ASP A 178 -48.58 19.66 -29.96
N ALA A 179 -47.85 18.57 -29.67
CA ALA A 179 -47.32 17.65 -30.66
C ALA A 179 -48.41 16.80 -31.32
N SER A 180 -48.13 16.38 -32.57
CA SER A 180 -48.93 15.34 -33.21
C SER A 180 -48.78 13.99 -32.50
N ILE A 181 -49.82 13.15 -32.59
CA ILE A 181 -49.82 11.79 -32.00
C ILE A 181 -48.58 11.00 -32.44
N ARG A 182 -48.18 11.12 -33.71
CA ARG A 182 -46.98 10.46 -34.25
C ARG A 182 -45.71 10.91 -33.53
N LYS A 183 -45.53 12.22 -33.33
CA LYS A 183 -44.35 12.76 -32.64
C LYS A 183 -44.30 12.29 -31.18
N VAL A 184 -45.44 12.28 -30.48
CA VAL A 184 -45.52 11.77 -29.10
C VAL A 184 -45.16 10.28 -29.04
N TYR A 185 -45.61 9.47 -30.00
CA TYR A 185 -45.25 8.06 -30.09
C TYR A 185 -43.74 7.84 -30.32
N GLU A 186 -43.15 8.58 -31.26
CA GLU A 186 -41.71 8.49 -31.56
C GLU A 186 -40.86 8.87 -30.33
N GLU A 187 -41.24 9.93 -29.61
CA GLU A 187 -40.56 10.34 -28.37
C GLU A 187 -40.73 9.33 -27.24
N ARG A 188 -41.92 8.74 -27.08
CA ARG A 188 -42.14 7.66 -26.13
C ARG A 188 -41.20 6.49 -26.37
N VAL A 189 -41.12 6.02 -27.62
CA VAL A 189 -40.23 4.93 -28.02
C VAL A 189 -38.76 5.29 -27.74
N ARG A 190 -38.37 6.55 -27.92
CA ARG A 190 -37.01 7.02 -27.63
C ARG A 190 -36.68 6.92 -26.14
N VAL A 191 -37.59 7.37 -25.28
CA VAL A 191 -37.43 7.30 -23.81
C VAL A 191 -37.44 5.85 -23.30
N GLU A 192 -38.35 5.01 -23.81
CA GLU A 192 -38.42 3.58 -23.46
C GLU A 192 -37.14 2.83 -23.89
N LYS A 193 -36.63 3.08 -25.09
CA LYS A 193 -35.34 2.51 -25.54
C LYS A 193 -34.20 2.87 -24.60
N TYR A 194 -34.20 4.09 -24.05
CA TYR A 194 -33.21 4.53 -23.09
C TYR A 194 -33.36 3.82 -21.73
N GLN A 195 -34.58 3.68 -21.23
CA GLN A 195 -34.87 2.91 -20.02
C GLN A 195 -34.36 1.46 -20.14
N VAL A 196 -34.67 0.80 -21.25
CA VAL A 196 -34.20 -0.57 -21.52
C VAL A 196 -32.67 -0.61 -21.56
N TYR A 197 -32.01 0.37 -22.20
CA TYR A 197 -30.55 0.48 -22.20
C TYR A 197 -29.96 0.57 -20.78
N LEU A 198 -30.54 1.40 -19.91
CA LEU A 198 -30.08 1.56 -18.53
C LEU A 198 -30.20 0.24 -17.76
N GLN A 199 -31.38 -0.39 -17.81
CA GLN A 199 -31.69 -1.61 -17.06
C GLN A 199 -30.94 -2.84 -17.55
N THR A 200 -30.49 -2.86 -18.81
CA THR A 200 -29.79 -3.99 -19.42
C THR A 200 -28.30 -3.72 -19.59
N ARG A 201 -27.92 -3.11 -20.72
CA ARG A 201 -26.52 -2.96 -21.15
C ARG A 201 -25.71 -2.12 -20.19
N PHE A 202 -26.26 -1.03 -19.67
CA PHE A 202 -25.53 -0.16 -18.75
C PHE A 202 -25.38 -0.81 -17.37
N LYS A 203 -26.47 -1.36 -16.81
CA LYS A 203 -26.42 -2.13 -15.56
C LYS A 203 -25.41 -3.28 -15.61
N GLN A 204 -25.36 -4.04 -16.70
CA GLN A 204 -24.35 -5.09 -16.89
C GLN A 204 -22.91 -4.54 -16.91
N ARG A 205 -22.69 -3.37 -17.53
CA ARG A 205 -21.37 -2.72 -17.51
C ARG A 205 -20.98 -2.26 -16.11
N LEU A 206 -21.92 -1.71 -15.35
CA LEU A 206 -21.71 -1.33 -13.95
C LEU A 206 -21.34 -2.54 -13.11
N ILE A 207 -22.12 -3.61 -13.15
CA ILE A 207 -21.84 -4.85 -12.39
C ILE A 207 -20.46 -5.41 -12.76
N LYS A 208 -20.14 -5.48 -14.05
CA LYS A 208 -18.83 -5.95 -14.52
C LYS A 208 -17.69 -5.04 -14.03
N TRP A 209 -17.91 -3.74 -13.98
CA TRP A 209 -16.94 -2.78 -13.47
C TRP A 209 -16.76 -2.90 -11.95
N GLU A 210 -17.86 -3.06 -11.19
CA GLU A 210 -17.83 -3.27 -9.73
C GLU A 210 -17.07 -4.55 -9.38
N SER A 211 -17.36 -5.65 -10.09
CA SER A 211 -16.64 -6.93 -9.96
C SER A 211 -15.14 -6.77 -10.22
N LYS A 212 -14.74 -6.07 -11.30
CA LYS A 212 -13.32 -5.80 -11.57
C LYS A 212 -12.64 -4.96 -10.49
N CYS A 213 -13.35 -3.95 -9.98
CA CYS A 213 -12.83 -3.13 -8.89
C CYS A 213 -12.64 -3.97 -7.62
N GLN A 214 -13.60 -4.85 -7.33
CA GLN A 214 -13.53 -5.75 -6.18
C GLN A 214 -12.38 -6.76 -6.32
N GLU A 215 -12.23 -7.40 -7.48
CA GLU A 215 -11.11 -8.32 -7.75
C GLU A 215 -9.74 -7.65 -7.59
N ALA A 216 -9.58 -6.44 -8.13
CA ALA A 216 -8.33 -5.68 -8.01
C ALA A 216 -8.01 -5.31 -6.56
N ARG A 217 -9.03 -4.91 -5.79
CA ARG A 217 -8.91 -4.64 -4.36
C ARG A 217 -8.53 -5.90 -3.59
N GLU A 218 -9.23 -7.00 -3.81
CA GLU A 218 -8.98 -8.28 -3.13
C GLU A 218 -7.58 -8.82 -3.42
N ALA A 219 -7.11 -8.73 -4.67
CA ALA A 219 -5.74 -9.14 -5.02
C ALA A 219 -4.68 -8.29 -4.29
N THR A 220 -4.86 -6.98 -4.24
CA THR A 220 -3.95 -6.06 -3.54
C THR A 220 -3.97 -6.29 -2.03
N VAL A 221 -5.17 -6.47 -1.45
CA VAL A 221 -5.36 -6.77 -0.03
C VAL A 221 -4.73 -8.12 0.33
N LEU A 222 -4.91 -9.14 -0.50
CA LEU A 222 -4.32 -10.46 -0.28
C LEU A 222 -2.79 -10.37 -0.28
N GLN A 223 -2.20 -9.71 -1.28
CA GLN A 223 -0.75 -9.50 -1.35
C GLN A 223 -0.21 -8.73 -0.14
N ALA A 224 -0.90 -7.67 0.30
CA ALA A 224 -0.52 -6.93 1.49
C ALA A 224 -0.63 -7.78 2.76
N LYS A 225 -1.69 -8.59 2.91
CA LYS A 225 -1.88 -9.51 4.04
C LYS A 225 -0.80 -10.59 4.08
N GLU A 226 -0.44 -11.19 2.95
CA GLU A 226 0.67 -12.16 2.86
C GLU A 226 2.02 -11.53 3.25
N GLY A 227 2.25 -10.28 2.82
CA GLY A 227 3.40 -9.49 3.25
C GLY A 227 3.43 -9.26 4.76
N LEU A 228 2.28 -8.88 5.35
CA LEU A 228 2.12 -8.68 6.78
C LEU A 228 2.27 -9.97 7.60
N ALA A 229 1.88 -11.12 7.04
CA ALA A 229 2.05 -12.43 7.69
C ALA A 229 3.52 -12.76 7.99
N LYS A 230 4.47 -12.21 7.23
CA LYS A 230 5.91 -12.33 7.52
C LYS A 230 6.36 -11.56 8.77
N PHE A 231 5.51 -10.66 9.26
CA PHE A 231 5.77 -9.76 10.39
C PHE A 231 4.76 -9.95 11.54
N THR A 232 4.15 -11.13 11.68
CA THR A 232 3.16 -11.42 12.74
C THR A 232 3.67 -11.10 14.15
N GLU A 233 4.94 -11.39 14.45
CA GLU A 233 5.61 -11.04 15.72
C GLU A 233 5.66 -9.52 16.00
N TYR A 234 5.41 -8.69 14.99
CA TYR A 234 5.46 -7.22 15.04
C TYR A 234 4.10 -6.58 14.70
N ALA A 235 3.02 -7.37 14.70
CA ALA A 235 1.69 -6.91 14.27
C ALA A 235 1.22 -5.65 15.01
N ASP A 236 1.56 -5.53 16.30
CA ASP A 236 1.15 -4.41 17.16
C ASP A 236 2.16 -3.25 17.20
N CYS A 237 3.32 -3.39 16.54
CA CYS A 237 4.35 -2.35 16.56
C CYS A 237 3.92 -1.16 15.72
N THR A 238 3.54 -0.05 16.35
CA THR A 238 3.20 1.21 15.67
C THR A 238 4.43 2.10 15.46
N SER A 239 5.44 1.99 16.31
CA SER A 239 6.67 2.78 16.27
C SER A 239 7.91 1.94 15.93
N PHE A 240 8.94 2.60 15.41
CA PHE A 240 10.22 1.97 15.13
C PHE A 240 10.91 1.48 16.42
N ASP A 241 10.78 2.21 17.53
CA ASP A 241 11.42 1.83 18.79
C ASP A 241 10.82 0.55 19.39
N ALA A 242 9.50 0.37 19.32
CA ALA A 242 8.84 -0.87 19.71
C ALA A 242 9.30 -2.05 18.83
N PHE A 243 9.30 -1.86 17.51
CA PHE A 243 9.79 -2.87 16.56
C PHE A 243 11.26 -3.26 16.87
N LYS A 244 12.10 -2.25 17.10
CA LYS A 244 13.52 -2.40 17.37
C LYS A 244 13.78 -3.14 18.68
N ALA A 245 12.98 -2.90 19.73
CA ALA A 245 13.08 -3.61 21.00
C ALA A 245 12.84 -5.11 20.82
N ILE A 246 11.74 -5.49 20.16
CA ILE A 246 11.38 -6.89 19.87
C ILE A 246 12.45 -7.54 18.97
N TYR A 247 12.84 -6.86 17.88
CA TYR A 247 13.84 -7.36 16.94
C TYR A 247 15.18 -7.64 17.62
N ARG A 248 15.62 -6.75 18.53
CA ARG A 248 16.86 -6.93 19.28
C ARG A 248 16.77 -8.11 20.24
N ALA A 249 15.65 -8.26 20.95
CA ALA A 249 15.44 -9.33 21.93
C ALA A 249 15.68 -10.73 21.33
N ARG A 250 15.32 -10.93 20.05
CA ARG A 250 15.54 -12.18 19.29
C ARG A 250 17.02 -12.60 19.18
N PHE A 251 17.96 -11.67 19.28
CA PHE A 251 19.40 -11.95 19.18
C PHE A 251 20.11 -12.06 20.53
N PHE A 252 19.37 -11.93 21.64
CA PHE A 252 19.89 -12.03 23.00
C PHE A 252 19.35 -13.29 23.70
N GLY A 253 19.17 -14.39 22.95
CA GLY A 253 18.54 -15.66 23.35
C GLY A 253 18.46 -15.99 24.85
N GLU A 254 17.24 -16.30 25.27
CA GLU A 254 16.81 -17.11 26.42
C GLU A 254 17.42 -16.78 27.79
N GLY A 255 16.74 -15.89 28.53
CA GLY A 255 16.99 -15.68 29.95
C GLY A 255 16.50 -14.34 30.51
N GLN A 256 16.39 -13.31 29.67
CA GLN A 256 15.99 -11.96 30.11
C GLN A 256 14.87 -11.31 29.27
N GLY A 257 14.55 -11.84 28.08
CA GLY A 257 13.60 -11.20 27.16
C GLY A 257 12.11 -11.33 27.54
N LEU A 258 11.73 -12.31 28.34
CA LEU A 258 10.32 -12.54 28.69
C LEU A 258 9.83 -11.69 29.88
N ARG A 259 10.71 -11.23 30.77
CA ARG A 259 10.30 -10.38 31.91
C ARG A 259 9.96 -8.95 31.49
N ASN A 260 10.63 -8.41 30.47
CA ASN A 260 10.43 -7.01 30.08
C ASN A 260 9.19 -6.77 29.21
N CYS A 261 8.63 -7.79 28.56
CA CYS A 261 7.42 -7.62 27.75
C CYS A 261 6.14 -7.53 28.61
N GLU A 262 6.11 -8.15 29.79
CA GLU A 262 5.00 -8.00 30.75
C GLU A 262 5.08 -6.65 31.48
N GLU A 263 6.29 -6.17 31.83
CA GLU A 263 6.46 -4.86 32.46
C GLU A 263 6.16 -3.67 31.52
N LEU A 264 6.38 -3.82 30.20
CA LEU A 264 6.01 -2.80 29.21
C LEU A 264 4.53 -2.85 28.80
N ARG A 265 3.79 -3.92 29.13
CA ARG A 265 2.33 -4.00 28.97
C ARG A 265 1.56 -3.34 30.10
N ALA A 266 2.20 -3.11 31.25
CA ALA A 266 1.59 -2.56 32.46
C ALA A 266 1.77 -1.04 32.63
N ARG A 267 2.21 -0.34 31.57
CA ARG A 267 2.33 1.12 31.50
C ARG A 267 1.70 1.63 30.21
#